data_AF-A0A8S3A0A1-F1
#
_entry.id   AF-A0A8S3A0A1-F1
#
_cell.length_a   1.000
_cell.length_b   1.000
_cell.length_c   1.000
_cell.angle_alpha   90.00
_cell.angle_beta   90.00
_cell.angle_gamma   90.00
#
_symmetry.space_group_name_H-M   'P 1'
#
loop_
_entity.id
_entity.type
_entity.pdbx_description
1 polymer ?
#
loop_
_entity_poly.entity_id
_entity_poly.type
_entity_poly.pdbx_seq_one_letter_code
_entity_poly.pdbx_strand_id
1 'polypeptide(L)'
;MHSVSVRLDDDECAGGNLVCPINSLCRNTPGSYACDCISGYKMIAERAFCEDINECEISPNTCEQRCINVQGSYYCLCNEGYRLNSDKQTCRDLDECSMIDNLCQYHCVNTLGSYKCICPSGFTIERGRHCQDIDECQIGTHNCLVNDVCVNLHGEFRCYSVQCPQGYEKIANNRCHLSTQWCNEHQNDTNLRCTNDKPMKYVYSFISIPAKIRRPTEIFRIRNSQLNINQHTEFDLRLINVNDSHKNLSQITVDNFQIKSFSPHNAYLMVLKELSPLQEIELEIQMKIFTNKILNSITIMKVLVYINQYNFYP
;
A
#
# COMPACT_ATOMS: atom_id res chain seq x y z
N MET A 1 -7.51 86.82 -58.81
CA MET A 1 -6.67 85.77 -58.19
C MET A 1 -6.87 85.84 -56.69
N HIS A 2 -7.64 84.91 -56.12
CA HIS A 2 -7.63 84.68 -54.67
C HIS A 2 -7.00 83.32 -54.45
N SER A 3 -5.84 83.32 -53.81
CA SER A 3 -5.15 82.14 -53.30
C SER A 3 -5.99 81.52 -52.19
N VAL A 4 -6.62 80.38 -52.47
CA VAL A 4 -7.24 79.55 -51.43
C VAL A 4 -6.09 78.91 -50.65
N SER A 5 -5.82 79.43 -49.45
CA SER A 5 -4.93 78.77 -48.50
C SER A 5 -5.68 77.57 -47.95
N VAL A 6 -5.34 76.37 -48.44
CA VAL A 6 -5.79 75.12 -47.83
C VAL A 6 -5.08 75.04 -46.49
N ARG A 7 -5.81 75.23 -45.38
CA ARG A 7 -5.29 74.85 -44.07
C ARG A 7 -5.28 73.34 -44.03
N LEU A 8 -4.08 72.78 -44.01
CA LEU A 8 -3.90 71.37 -43.68
C LEU A 8 -4.26 71.21 -42.21
N ASP A 9 -4.89 70.09 -41.92
CA ASP A 9 -5.20 69.66 -40.56
C ASP A 9 -3.88 69.48 -39.77
N ASP A 10 -3.83 70.05 -38.57
CA ASP A 10 -2.65 69.95 -37.71
C ASP A 10 -2.70 68.58 -37.04
N ASP A 11 -1.75 67.67 -37.33
CA ASP A 11 -1.72 66.35 -36.70
C ASP A 11 -1.27 66.45 -35.23
N GLU A 12 -2.24 66.48 -34.32
CA GLU A 12 -1.97 66.60 -32.88
C GLU A 12 -1.31 65.34 -32.30
N CYS A 13 -1.29 64.23 -33.04
CA CYS A 13 -0.64 62.98 -32.64
C CYS A 13 0.84 62.90 -33.10
N ALA A 14 1.29 63.78 -34.00
CA ALA A 14 2.65 63.74 -34.56
C ALA A 14 3.72 64.43 -33.67
N GLY A 15 3.30 65.33 -32.78
CA GLY A 15 4.20 65.98 -31.82
C GLY A 15 4.20 65.22 -30.50
N GLY A 16 5.36 64.74 -30.03
CA GLY A 16 5.53 63.90 -28.82
C GLY A 16 5.10 64.49 -27.47
N ASN A 17 4.16 65.44 -27.44
CA ASN A 17 3.40 65.81 -26.26
C ASN A 17 2.38 64.72 -25.93
N LEU A 18 2.19 64.46 -24.64
CA LEU A 18 1.18 63.52 -24.13
C LEU A 18 -0.23 64.14 -24.24
N VAL A 19 -0.75 64.25 -25.47
CA VAL A 19 -2.06 64.85 -25.79
C VAL A 19 -3.22 63.94 -25.32
N CYS A 20 -3.01 62.64 -25.35
CA CYS A 20 -3.97 61.64 -24.88
C CYS A 20 -3.55 61.01 -23.53
N PRO A 21 -4.50 60.52 -22.72
CA PRO A 21 -4.19 59.89 -21.43
C PRO A 21 -3.36 58.61 -21.57
N ILE A 22 -2.71 58.19 -20.49
CA ILE A 22 -1.98 56.91 -20.47
C ILE A 22 -2.91 55.75 -20.84
N ASN A 23 -2.39 54.74 -21.54
CA ASN A 23 -3.15 53.58 -22.04
C ASN A 23 -4.24 53.95 -23.09
N SER A 24 -3.99 54.96 -23.91
CA SER A 24 -4.85 55.32 -25.04
C SER A 24 -4.06 55.55 -26.34
N LEU A 25 -4.76 55.46 -27.47
CA LEU A 25 -4.25 55.76 -28.80
C LEU A 25 -4.86 57.07 -29.27
N CYS A 26 -3.99 57.96 -29.76
CA CYS A 26 -4.38 59.19 -30.41
C CYS A 26 -4.78 58.90 -31.86
N ARG A 27 -5.94 59.39 -32.27
CA ARG A 27 -6.46 59.34 -33.64
C ARG A 27 -6.74 60.76 -34.10
N ASN A 28 -5.94 61.27 -35.03
CA ASN A 28 -6.17 62.57 -35.64
C ASN A 28 -7.48 62.57 -36.46
N THR A 29 -8.25 63.64 -36.37
CA THR A 29 -9.52 63.82 -37.07
C THR A 29 -9.59 65.22 -37.70
N PRO A 30 -10.28 65.44 -38.83
CA PRO A 30 -10.29 66.76 -39.44
C PRO A 30 -10.81 67.85 -38.48
N GLY A 31 -9.93 68.76 -38.06
CA GLY A 31 -10.20 69.85 -37.13
C GLY A 31 -10.09 69.53 -35.63
N SER A 32 -9.67 68.31 -35.24
CA SER A 32 -9.44 67.93 -33.83
C SER A 32 -8.75 66.55 -33.69
N TYR A 33 -8.71 65.97 -32.50
CA TYR A 33 -8.24 64.61 -32.27
C TYR A 33 -9.20 63.82 -31.37
N ALA A 34 -9.14 62.50 -31.46
CA ALA A 34 -9.84 61.59 -30.56
C ALA A 34 -8.84 60.69 -29.82
N CYS A 35 -9.11 60.41 -28.55
CA CYS A 35 -8.33 59.45 -27.76
C CYS A 35 -9.19 58.22 -27.48
N ASP A 36 -8.79 57.07 -28.00
CA ASP A 36 -9.46 55.79 -27.74
C ASP A 36 -8.61 54.98 -26.75
N CYS A 37 -9.21 54.42 -25.70
CA CYS A 37 -8.47 53.51 -24.83
C CYS A 37 -7.96 52.30 -25.61
N ILE A 38 -6.75 51.83 -25.28
CA ILE A 38 -6.26 50.56 -25.81
C ILE A 38 -7.14 49.39 -25.32
N SER A 39 -7.13 48.29 -26.06
CA SER A 39 -7.84 47.06 -25.66
C SER A 39 -7.49 46.66 -24.22
N GLY A 40 -8.51 46.29 -23.44
CA GLY A 40 -8.37 46.00 -22.00
C GLY A 40 -8.55 47.21 -21.09
N TYR A 41 -8.84 48.41 -21.63
CA TYR A 41 -9.08 49.62 -20.84
C TYR A 41 -10.40 50.30 -21.21
N LYS A 42 -11.01 50.98 -20.24
CA LYS A 42 -12.25 51.75 -20.39
C LYS A 42 -12.04 53.21 -20.02
N MET A 43 -12.71 54.12 -20.74
CA MET A 43 -12.69 55.55 -20.43
C MET A 43 -13.54 55.85 -19.19
N ILE A 44 -12.96 56.57 -18.22
CA ILE A 44 -13.72 57.18 -17.12
C ILE A 44 -13.96 58.65 -17.44
N ALA A 45 -15.21 58.98 -17.76
CA ALA A 45 -15.62 60.32 -18.20
C ALA A 45 -15.33 61.42 -17.16
N GLU A 46 -15.34 61.09 -15.88
CA GLU A 46 -15.18 62.04 -14.76
C GLU A 46 -13.75 62.55 -14.60
N ARG A 47 -12.74 61.77 -15.03
CA ARG A 47 -11.32 62.05 -14.79
C ARG A 47 -10.45 61.98 -16.05
N ALA A 48 -11.05 61.73 -17.21
CA ALA A 48 -10.41 61.69 -18.53
C ALA A 48 -9.16 60.79 -18.60
N PHE A 49 -9.21 59.59 -18.03
CA PHE A 49 -8.17 58.57 -18.18
C PHE A 49 -8.74 57.19 -18.47
N CYS A 50 -7.88 56.32 -19.01
CA CYS A 50 -8.17 54.92 -19.30
C CYS A 50 -7.86 54.05 -18.07
N GLU A 51 -8.90 53.50 -17.45
CA GLU A 51 -8.76 52.53 -16.36
C GLU A 51 -8.79 51.11 -16.92
N ASP A 52 -7.98 50.24 -16.32
CA ASP A 52 -7.97 48.82 -16.61
C ASP A 52 -9.35 48.19 -16.43
N ILE A 53 -9.74 47.32 -17.36
CA ILE A 53 -10.98 46.57 -17.29
C ILE A 53 -10.70 45.31 -16.48
N ASN A 54 -11.28 45.19 -15.29
CA ASN A 54 -11.16 43.96 -14.51
C ASN A 54 -12.05 42.86 -15.07
N GLU A 55 -11.54 42.04 -15.99
CA GLU A 55 -12.33 40.98 -16.64
C GLU A 55 -12.79 39.89 -15.67
N CYS A 56 -12.12 39.76 -14.53
CA CYS A 56 -12.50 38.82 -13.46
C CYS A 56 -13.77 39.25 -12.71
N GLU A 57 -14.13 40.54 -12.75
CA GLU A 57 -15.34 41.08 -12.10
C GLU A 57 -16.51 41.24 -13.09
N ILE A 58 -16.26 41.14 -14.39
CA ILE A 58 -17.26 41.37 -15.44
C ILE A 58 -18.12 40.13 -15.69
N SER A 59 -17.51 38.94 -15.67
CA SER A 59 -18.24 37.68 -15.88
C SER A 59 -17.67 36.58 -14.98
N PRO A 60 -18.52 35.83 -14.26
CA PRO A 60 -18.07 34.68 -13.48
C PRO A 60 -17.50 33.54 -14.35
N ASN A 61 -17.73 33.58 -15.67
CA ASN A 61 -17.30 32.55 -16.61
C ASN A 61 -16.02 32.92 -17.40
N THR A 62 -15.34 34.01 -17.04
CA THR A 62 -14.09 34.44 -17.70
C THR A 62 -12.98 33.38 -17.59
N CYS A 63 -12.91 32.67 -16.46
CA CYS A 63 -12.01 31.55 -16.22
C CYS A 63 -12.80 30.41 -15.56
N GLU A 64 -12.47 29.15 -15.85
CA GLU A 64 -13.15 28.01 -15.22
C GLU A 64 -12.89 27.93 -13.71
N GLN A 65 -11.68 28.27 -13.27
CA GLN A 65 -11.25 28.12 -11.87
C GLN A 65 -10.81 29.45 -11.25
N ARG A 66 -9.56 29.89 -11.47
CA ARG A 66 -9.03 31.13 -10.87
C ARG A 66 -8.73 32.17 -11.94
N CYS A 67 -9.21 33.39 -11.74
CA CYS A 67 -8.93 34.53 -12.61
C CYS A 67 -8.00 35.53 -11.92
N ILE A 68 -6.97 36.00 -12.63
CA ILE A 68 -6.06 37.05 -12.15
C ILE A 68 -6.12 38.21 -13.14
N ASN A 69 -6.57 39.37 -12.66
CA ASN A 69 -6.57 40.60 -13.41
C ASN A 69 -5.16 41.21 -13.46
N VAL A 70 -4.75 41.71 -14.63
CA VAL A 70 -3.49 42.43 -14.83
C VAL A 70 -3.71 43.64 -15.72
N GLN A 71 -2.78 44.59 -15.72
CA GLN A 71 -2.93 45.77 -16.56
C GLN A 71 -3.04 45.41 -18.05
N GLY A 72 -4.20 45.71 -18.64
CA GLY A 72 -4.58 45.51 -20.04
C GLY A 72 -5.04 44.11 -20.43
N SER A 73 -5.18 43.17 -19.48
CA SER A 73 -5.61 41.79 -19.75
C SER A 73 -5.92 41.02 -18.45
N TYR A 74 -6.28 39.76 -18.59
CA TYR A 74 -6.30 38.79 -17.50
C TYR A 74 -5.55 37.51 -17.90
N TYR A 75 -5.33 36.64 -16.92
CA TYR A 75 -4.99 35.25 -17.19
C TYR A 75 -5.67 34.30 -16.21
N CYS A 76 -5.99 33.11 -16.71
CA CYS A 76 -6.59 32.06 -15.92
C CYS A 76 -5.53 31.12 -15.33
N LEU A 77 -5.78 30.68 -14.11
CA LEU A 77 -4.98 29.67 -13.42
C LEU A 77 -5.88 28.49 -13.02
N CYS A 78 -5.30 27.31 -13.05
CA CYS A 78 -5.94 26.11 -12.54
C CYS A 78 -5.49 25.82 -11.10
N ASN A 79 -6.37 25.18 -10.35
CA ASN A 79 -6.11 24.64 -9.02
C ASN A 79 -5.10 23.49 -9.12
N GLU A 80 -4.56 23.09 -7.97
CA GLU A 80 -3.69 21.91 -7.86
C GLU A 80 -4.43 20.67 -8.41
N GLY A 81 -3.71 19.82 -9.14
CA GLY A 81 -4.29 18.65 -9.84
C GLY A 81 -4.87 18.95 -11.23
N TYR A 82 -4.76 20.18 -11.75
CA TYR A 82 -5.27 20.55 -13.06
C TYR A 82 -4.22 21.25 -13.92
N ARG A 83 -4.40 21.20 -15.24
CA ARG A 83 -3.63 21.99 -16.22
C ARG A 83 -4.52 22.82 -17.10
N LEU A 84 -4.05 24.02 -17.42
CA LEU A 84 -4.73 24.94 -18.33
C LEU A 84 -4.75 24.37 -19.76
N ASN A 85 -5.89 24.43 -20.42
CA ASN A 85 -6.06 24.04 -21.81
C ASN A 85 -5.51 25.08 -22.78
N SER A 86 -5.48 24.73 -24.07
CA SER A 86 -4.99 25.61 -25.13
C SER A 86 -5.84 26.86 -25.35
N ASP A 87 -7.09 26.86 -24.87
CA ASP A 87 -7.98 28.03 -24.88
C ASP A 87 -7.61 29.08 -23.82
N LYS A 88 -6.67 28.75 -22.93
CA LYS A 88 -6.22 29.58 -21.80
C LYS A 88 -7.31 29.95 -20.80
N GLN A 89 -8.45 29.25 -20.80
CA GLN A 89 -9.60 29.54 -19.93
C GLN A 89 -10.09 28.31 -19.16
N THR A 90 -10.05 27.12 -19.79
CA THR A 90 -10.53 25.88 -19.18
C THR A 90 -9.39 25.06 -18.57
N CYS A 91 -9.73 24.28 -17.55
CA CYS A 91 -8.82 23.47 -16.77
C CYS A 91 -9.17 22.00 -16.95
N ARG A 92 -8.23 21.22 -17.48
CA ARG A 92 -8.37 19.76 -17.52
C ARG A 92 -7.64 19.14 -16.36
N ASP A 93 -8.29 18.13 -15.78
CA ASP A 93 -7.73 17.28 -14.75
C ASP A 93 -6.41 16.63 -15.20
N LEU A 94 -5.48 16.48 -14.27
CA LEU A 94 -4.24 15.76 -14.45
C LEU A 94 -4.44 14.33 -13.97
N ASP A 95 -4.39 13.37 -14.90
CA ASP A 95 -4.45 11.96 -14.53
C ASP A 95 -3.12 11.51 -13.94
N GLU A 96 -2.98 11.59 -12.61
CA GLU A 96 -1.74 11.20 -11.94
C GLU A 96 -1.46 9.70 -12.08
N CYS A 97 -2.50 8.87 -12.21
CA CYS A 97 -2.37 7.43 -12.41
C CYS A 97 -1.71 7.09 -13.75
N SER A 98 -1.94 7.91 -14.78
CA SER A 98 -1.30 7.76 -16.10
C SER A 98 0.06 8.45 -16.19
N MET A 99 0.34 9.43 -15.33
CA MET A 99 1.55 10.25 -15.39
C MET A 99 2.68 9.77 -14.47
N ILE A 100 2.36 9.10 -13.36
CA ILE A 100 3.34 8.69 -12.34
C ILE A 100 3.32 7.17 -12.22
N ASP A 101 4.39 6.54 -12.69
CA ASP A 101 4.61 5.10 -12.50
C ASP A 101 4.75 4.77 -11.00
N ASN A 102 4.13 3.66 -10.57
CA ASN A 102 4.16 3.17 -9.19
C ASN A 102 3.65 4.18 -8.14
N LEU A 103 2.71 5.06 -8.52
CA LEU A 103 2.07 6.01 -7.59
C LEU A 103 1.34 5.30 -6.43
N CYS A 104 0.67 4.20 -6.73
CA CYS A 104 -0.03 3.34 -5.78
C CYS A 104 0.63 1.95 -5.74
N GLN A 105 0.60 1.28 -4.57
CA GLN A 105 1.12 -0.08 -4.45
C GLN A 105 0.35 -1.11 -5.28
N TYR A 106 -0.97 -0.94 -5.43
CA TYR A 106 -1.84 -1.87 -6.16
C TYR A 106 -2.62 -1.17 -7.29
N HIS A 107 -3.80 -0.62 -6.99
CA HIS A 107 -4.66 -0.02 -8.01
C HIS A 107 -4.79 1.48 -7.80
N CYS A 108 -4.61 2.26 -8.88
CA CYS A 108 -4.78 3.70 -8.89
C CYS A 108 -6.06 4.07 -9.65
N VAL A 109 -6.87 4.94 -9.07
CA VAL A 109 -8.07 5.50 -9.70
C VAL A 109 -7.95 7.01 -9.72
N ASN A 110 -7.97 7.57 -10.92
CA ASN A 110 -7.95 9.02 -11.10
C ASN A 110 -9.27 9.65 -10.65
N THR A 111 -9.21 10.81 -10.02
CA THR A 111 -10.36 11.59 -9.56
C THR A 111 -10.19 13.05 -9.93
N LEU A 112 -11.26 13.85 -9.89
CA LEU A 112 -11.13 15.27 -10.23
C LEU A 112 -10.25 16.02 -9.22
N GLY A 113 -9.08 16.47 -9.67
CA GLY A 113 -8.07 17.22 -8.93
C GLY A 113 -7.13 16.37 -8.07
N SER A 114 -7.22 15.04 -8.15
CA SER A 114 -6.37 14.13 -7.36
C SER A 114 -6.55 12.68 -7.80
N TYR A 115 -6.01 11.74 -7.04
CA TYR A 115 -6.19 10.31 -7.25
C TYR A 115 -6.50 9.58 -5.95
N LYS A 116 -6.97 8.34 -6.07
CA LYS A 116 -7.14 7.42 -4.94
C LYS A 116 -6.48 6.09 -5.23
N CYS A 117 -5.72 5.60 -4.27
CA CYS A 117 -5.23 4.23 -4.29
C CYS A 117 -6.27 3.29 -3.67
N ILE A 118 -6.46 2.13 -4.27
CA ILE A 118 -7.36 1.08 -3.79
C ILE A 118 -6.55 -0.17 -3.49
N CYS A 119 -6.77 -0.72 -2.29
CA CYS A 119 -6.16 -1.95 -1.83
C CYS A 119 -7.04 -3.16 -2.20
N PRO A 120 -6.43 -4.35 -2.44
CA PRO A 120 -7.17 -5.59 -2.59
C PRO A 120 -7.99 -5.93 -1.32
N SER A 121 -8.91 -6.90 -1.44
CA SER A 121 -9.62 -7.44 -0.28
C SER A 121 -8.62 -8.04 0.72
N GLY A 122 -8.88 -7.88 2.02
CA GLY A 122 -7.96 -8.28 3.10
C GLY A 122 -6.88 -7.24 3.42
N PHE A 123 -6.87 -6.10 2.73
CA PHE A 123 -5.90 -5.03 2.96
C PHE A 123 -6.58 -3.70 3.27
N THR A 124 -5.91 -2.87 4.05
CA THR A 124 -6.29 -1.49 4.35
C THR A 124 -5.22 -0.51 3.85
N ILE A 125 -5.63 0.72 3.54
CA ILE A 125 -4.71 1.73 3.02
C ILE A 125 -3.89 2.37 4.15
N GLU A 126 -2.57 2.32 4.01
CA GLU A 126 -1.60 2.94 4.89
C GLU A 126 -0.92 4.12 4.17
N ARG A 127 -0.87 5.29 4.83
CA ARG A 127 -0.26 6.53 4.30
C ARG A 127 -0.77 6.95 2.91
N GLY A 128 -1.99 6.56 2.55
CA GLY A 128 -2.67 6.96 1.31
C GLY A 128 -2.15 6.32 0.02
N ARG A 129 -1.11 5.46 0.07
CA ARG A 129 -0.49 4.85 -1.13
C ARG A 129 -0.08 3.39 -0.97
N HIS A 130 0.14 2.94 0.27
CA HIS A 130 0.53 1.57 0.58
C HIS A 130 -0.66 0.79 1.12
N CYS A 131 -0.60 -0.52 1.01
CA CYS A 131 -1.62 -1.41 1.52
C CYS A 131 -1.00 -2.31 2.58
N GLN A 132 -1.61 -2.26 3.76
CA GLN A 132 -1.25 -3.06 4.91
C GLN A 132 -2.26 -4.18 5.07
N ASP A 133 -1.75 -5.36 5.37
CA ASP A 133 -2.54 -6.54 5.69
C ASP A 133 -3.46 -6.28 6.91
N ILE A 134 -4.71 -6.70 6.82
CA ILE A 134 -5.65 -6.61 7.93
C ILE A 134 -5.50 -7.88 8.76
N ASP A 135 -5.01 -7.76 9.99
CA ASP A 135 -4.95 -8.92 10.89
C ASP A 135 -6.35 -9.23 11.46
N GLU A 136 -7.13 -10.07 10.75
CA GLU A 136 -8.50 -10.40 11.18
C GLU A 136 -8.52 -11.19 12.48
N CYS A 137 -7.43 -11.91 12.80
CA CYS A 137 -7.25 -12.62 14.05
C CYS A 137 -7.06 -11.68 15.24
N GLN A 138 -6.32 -10.59 15.04
CA GLN A 138 -6.10 -9.58 16.07
C GLN A 138 -7.32 -8.69 16.28
N ILE A 139 -8.01 -8.30 15.20
CA ILE A 139 -9.18 -7.40 15.26
C ILE A 139 -10.45 -8.17 15.63
N GLY A 140 -10.47 -9.50 15.47
CA GLY A 140 -11.60 -10.35 15.80
C GLY A 140 -12.72 -10.32 14.74
N THR A 141 -12.38 -10.03 13.49
CA THR A 141 -13.31 -10.01 12.34
C THR A 141 -13.39 -11.36 11.62
N HIS A 142 -12.60 -12.35 12.07
CA HIS A 142 -12.63 -13.71 11.53
C HIS A 142 -13.92 -14.46 11.86
N ASN A 143 -14.25 -15.48 11.05
CA ASN A 143 -15.43 -16.33 11.24
C ASN A 143 -15.09 -17.76 11.73
N CYS A 144 -13.91 -17.95 12.33
CA CYS A 144 -13.49 -19.24 12.89
C CYS A 144 -14.44 -19.81 13.94
N LEU A 145 -14.53 -21.15 14.00
CA LEU A 145 -15.37 -21.84 14.99
C LEU A 145 -14.83 -21.66 16.40
N VAL A 146 -15.70 -21.88 17.39
CA VAL A 146 -15.30 -21.89 18.80
C VAL A 146 -14.25 -22.99 19.01
N ASN A 147 -13.07 -22.60 19.48
CA ASN A 147 -11.85 -23.41 19.66
C ASN A 147 -10.96 -23.62 18.42
N ASP A 148 -11.26 -23.01 17.28
CA ASP A 148 -10.31 -22.99 16.17
C ASP A 148 -9.15 -22.03 16.44
N VAL A 149 -8.01 -22.32 15.82
CA VAL A 149 -6.87 -21.41 15.80
C VAL A 149 -7.00 -20.51 14.60
N CYS A 150 -7.21 -19.22 14.83
CA CYS A 150 -7.11 -18.22 13.78
C CYS A 150 -5.63 -17.98 13.46
N VAL A 151 -5.28 -18.03 12.19
CA VAL A 151 -3.95 -17.69 11.67
C VAL A 151 -4.13 -16.60 10.62
N ASN A 152 -3.54 -15.44 10.89
CA ASN A 152 -3.52 -14.33 9.95
C ASN A 152 -2.52 -14.64 8.82
N LEU A 153 -2.97 -14.50 7.57
CA LEU A 153 -2.16 -14.68 6.37
C LEU A 153 -2.17 -13.38 5.56
N HIS A 154 -1.31 -13.28 4.56
CA HIS A 154 -1.26 -12.08 3.72
C HIS A 154 -2.50 -11.98 2.81
N GLY A 155 -3.42 -11.08 3.16
CA GLY A 155 -4.67 -10.78 2.45
C GLY A 155 -5.85 -11.68 2.82
N GLU A 156 -5.68 -12.61 3.75
CA GLU A 156 -6.72 -13.52 4.20
C GLU A 156 -6.39 -14.06 5.60
N PHE A 157 -7.36 -14.69 6.25
CA PHE A 157 -7.12 -15.52 7.45
C PHE A 157 -7.54 -16.96 7.19
N ARG A 158 -6.96 -17.89 7.93
CA ARG A 158 -7.41 -19.28 7.95
C ARG A 158 -7.65 -19.78 9.36
N CYS A 159 -8.69 -20.60 9.47
CA CYS A 159 -9.10 -21.23 10.71
C CYS A 159 -8.61 -22.68 10.71
N TYR A 160 -7.80 -23.04 11.70
CA TYR A 160 -7.30 -24.39 11.87
C TYR A 160 -7.96 -25.07 13.06
N SER A 161 -8.71 -26.13 12.77
CA SER A 161 -9.18 -27.03 13.81
C SER A 161 -8.04 -27.98 14.21
N VAL A 162 -7.59 -27.88 15.46
CA VAL A 162 -6.61 -28.80 16.03
C VAL A 162 -7.17 -30.22 16.00
N GLN A 163 -6.60 -31.08 15.18
CA GLN A 163 -6.88 -32.52 15.16
C GLN A 163 -5.85 -33.23 16.03
N CYS A 164 -6.32 -33.82 17.14
CA CYS A 164 -5.46 -34.62 18.00
C CYS A 164 -5.21 -36.01 17.36
N PRO A 165 -4.03 -36.62 17.58
CA PRO A 165 -3.75 -37.98 17.14
C PRO A 165 -4.76 -38.99 17.70
N GLN A 166 -4.85 -40.17 17.07
CA GLN A 166 -5.72 -41.25 17.56
C GLN A 166 -5.40 -41.56 19.04
N GLY A 167 -6.45 -41.65 19.85
CA GLY A 167 -6.33 -41.86 21.29
C GLY A 167 -6.09 -40.61 22.11
N TYR A 168 -5.95 -39.43 21.49
CA TYR A 168 -5.85 -38.14 22.19
C TYR A 168 -7.13 -37.32 22.06
N GLU A 169 -7.49 -36.62 23.13
CA GLU A 169 -8.60 -35.68 23.20
C GLU A 169 -8.09 -34.25 23.28
N LYS A 170 -8.81 -33.34 22.61
CA LYS A 170 -8.52 -31.91 22.63
C LYS A 170 -8.96 -31.32 23.97
N ILE A 171 -8.03 -30.66 24.63
CA ILE A 171 -8.26 -29.86 25.83
C ILE A 171 -8.04 -28.36 25.50
N ALA A 172 -8.32 -27.48 26.47
CA ALA A 172 -8.15 -26.04 26.30
C ALA A 172 -6.73 -25.65 25.85
N ASN A 173 -6.62 -24.48 25.19
CA ASN A 173 -5.35 -23.89 24.71
C ASN A 173 -4.60 -24.76 23.68
N ASN A 174 -5.32 -25.38 22.75
CA ASN A 174 -4.74 -26.17 21.64
C ASN A 174 -3.82 -27.30 22.11
N ARG A 175 -4.17 -27.90 23.25
CA ARG A 175 -3.45 -29.04 23.79
C ARG A 175 -4.23 -30.32 23.53
N CYS A 176 -3.50 -31.39 23.29
CA CYS A 176 -4.03 -32.73 23.18
C CYS A 176 -3.49 -33.55 24.36
N HIS A 177 -4.39 -34.22 25.06
CA HIS A 177 -4.07 -35.13 26.15
C HIS A 177 -4.56 -36.53 25.80
N LEU A 178 -3.86 -37.56 26.25
CA LEU A 178 -4.26 -38.94 25.98
C LEU A 178 -5.61 -39.25 26.66
N SER A 179 -6.53 -39.84 25.91
CA SER A 179 -7.83 -40.25 26.41
C SER A 179 -7.68 -41.43 27.37
N THR A 180 -8.15 -41.23 28.60
CA THR A 180 -8.16 -42.30 29.61
C THR A 180 -9.06 -43.46 29.19
N GLN A 181 -10.17 -43.17 28.51
CA GLN A 181 -11.08 -44.16 27.98
C GLN A 181 -10.41 -45.01 26.90
N TRP A 182 -9.78 -44.37 25.90
CA TRP A 182 -9.10 -45.08 24.83
C TRP A 182 -7.97 -45.99 25.35
N CYS A 183 -7.23 -45.52 26.36
CA CYS A 183 -6.21 -46.32 27.02
C CYS A 183 -6.76 -47.54 27.76
N ASN A 184 -7.92 -47.41 28.41
CA ASN A 184 -8.56 -48.54 29.07
C ASN A 184 -9.03 -49.61 28.08
N GLU A 185 -9.50 -49.18 26.90
CA GLU A 185 -9.95 -50.09 25.83
C GLU A 185 -8.79 -50.86 25.18
N HIS A 186 -7.55 -50.35 25.24
CA HIS A 186 -6.38 -50.93 24.57
C HIS A 186 -5.27 -51.39 25.54
N GLN A 187 -5.60 -51.68 26.81
CA GLN A 187 -4.64 -52.10 27.85
C GLN A 187 -3.81 -53.35 27.51
N ASN A 188 -4.30 -54.22 26.61
CA ASN A 188 -3.63 -55.45 26.22
C ASN A 188 -2.67 -55.30 25.04
N ASP A 189 -2.58 -54.12 24.43
CA ASP A 189 -1.64 -53.86 23.35
C ASP A 189 -0.27 -53.51 23.93
N THR A 190 0.69 -54.43 23.82
CA THR A 190 2.05 -54.28 24.32
C THR A 190 2.85 -53.18 23.61
N ASN A 191 2.38 -52.70 22.46
CA ASN A 191 2.95 -51.55 21.76
C ASN A 191 2.38 -50.21 22.24
N LEU A 192 1.30 -50.20 23.03
CA LEU A 192 0.63 -48.99 23.48
C LEU A 192 1.11 -48.57 24.88
N ARG A 193 1.91 -47.51 24.96
CA ARG A 193 2.46 -47.02 26.24
C ARG A 193 1.66 -45.83 26.79
N CYS A 194 0.47 -46.12 27.32
CA CYS A 194 -0.41 -45.15 27.98
C CYS A 194 0.17 -44.46 29.24
N THR A 195 1.32 -44.90 29.75
CA THR A 195 1.96 -44.38 30.96
C THR A 195 3.05 -43.34 30.69
N ASN A 196 3.47 -43.14 29.44
CA ASN A 196 4.60 -42.27 29.08
C ASN A 196 4.24 -41.06 28.21
N ASP A 197 2.97 -40.92 27.83
CA ASP A 197 2.56 -39.92 26.86
C ASP A 197 2.42 -38.53 27.48
N LYS A 198 3.01 -37.56 26.78
CA LYS A 198 3.17 -36.19 27.25
C LYS A 198 2.21 -35.26 26.51
N PRO A 199 1.68 -34.22 27.18
CA PRO A 199 0.75 -33.29 26.54
C PRO A 199 1.39 -32.70 25.29
N MET A 200 0.67 -32.77 24.17
CA MET A 200 1.07 -32.15 22.92
C MET A 200 0.42 -30.77 22.82
N LYS A 201 1.21 -29.73 22.59
CA LYS A 201 0.69 -28.39 22.30
C LYS A 201 0.84 -28.10 20.81
N TYR A 202 -0.25 -27.73 20.15
CA TYR A 202 -0.22 -27.27 18.77
C TYR A 202 -0.07 -25.75 18.71
N VAL A 203 0.86 -25.29 17.88
CA VAL A 203 1.10 -23.87 17.61
C VAL A 203 1.14 -23.70 16.10
N TYR A 204 0.44 -22.69 15.60
CA TYR A 204 0.44 -22.35 14.17
C TYR A 204 1.15 -21.03 14.00
N SER A 205 1.95 -20.92 12.95
CA SER A 205 2.68 -19.70 12.63
C SER A 205 2.71 -19.52 11.12
N PHE A 206 2.41 -18.32 10.66
CA PHE A 206 2.53 -17.94 9.27
C PHE A 206 3.73 -17.02 9.08
N ILE A 207 4.48 -17.27 8.01
CA ILE A 207 5.56 -16.39 7.59
C ILE A 207 5.47 -16.17 6.08
N SER A 208 5.65 -14.92 5.65
CA SER A 208 5.84 -14.58 4.25
C SER A 208 7.29 -14.21 4.00
N ILE A 209 7.89 -14.81 2.98
CA ILE A 209 9.28 -14.53 2.59
C ILE A 209 9.39 -14.31 1.08
N PRO A 210 10.37 -13.50 0.62
CA PRO A 210 10.61 -13.33 -0.80
C PRO A 210 11.29 -14.52 -1.45
N ALA A 211 10.90 -14.85 -2.69
CA ALA A 211 11.56 -15.91 -3.47
C ALA A 211 13.06 -15.64 -3.66
N LYS A 212 13.45 -14.37 -3.82
CA LYS A 212 14.84 -13.93 -3.99
C LYS A 212 15.55 -13.68 -2.65
N ILE A 213 15.38 -14.58 -1.69
CA ILE A 213 16.13 -14.51 -0.43
C ILE A 213 17.57 -15.01 -0.61
N ARG A 214 18.51 -14.37 0.09
CA ARG A 214 19.90 -14.86 0.17
C ARG A 214 19.89 -16.22 0.86
N ARG A 215 20.87 -17.08 0.55
CA ARG A 215 20.94 -18.44 1.10
C ARG A 215 22.36 -18.76 1.59
N PRO A 216 22.51 -19.44 2.73
CA PRO A 216 21.45 -19.81 3.68
C PRO A 216 20.89 -18.56 4.41
N THR A 217 19.61 -18.58 4.82
CA THR A 217 19.02 -17.49 5.62
C THR A 217 18.01 -18.02 6.63
N GLU A 218 18.03 -17.44 7.84
CA GLU A 218 17.05 -17.67 8.90
C GLU A 218 15.71 -17.05 8.50
N ILE A 219 14.64 -17.84 8.56
CA ILE A 219 13.28 -17.40 8.24
C ILE A 219 12.33 -17.48 9.43
N PHE A 220 12.67 -18.26 10.45
CA PHE A 220 11.84 -18.40 11.64
C PHE A 220 12.68 -18.76 12.86
N ARG A 221 12.42 -18.09 13.97
CA ARG A 221 13.15 -18.29 15.23
C ARG A 221 12.25 -18.89 16.28
N ILE A 222 12.71 -19.99 16.86
CA ILE A 222 12.07 -20.64 18.00
C ILE A 222 12.85 -20.27 19.26
N ARG A 223 12.17 -19.64 20.21
CA ARG A 223 12.72 -19.29 21.53
C ARG A 223 11.95 -20.01 22.62
N ASN A 224 12.66 -20.61 23.56
CA ASN A 224 12.11 -21.23 24.74
C ASN A 224 12.72 -20.58 25.99
N SER A 225 12.10 -19.50 26.47
CA SER A 225 12.62 -18.65 27.55
C SER A 225 12.43 -19.22 28.95
N GLN A 226 11.74 -20.36 29.10
CA GLN A 226 11.34 -20.92 30.40
C GLN A 226 12.04 -22.23 30.78
N LEU A 227 13.10 -22.62 30.06
CA LEU A 227 13.79 -23.88 30.34
C LEU A 227 14.75 -23.75 31.52
N ASN A 228 14.66 -24.71 32.43
CA ASN A 228 15.58 -24.89 33.53
C ASN A 228 16.94 -25.41 33.05
N ILE A 229 18.00 -25.25 33.87
CA ILE A 229 19.38 -25.70 33.57
C ILE A 229 19.45 -27.18 33.18
N ASN A 230 18.55 -28.02 33.73
CA ASN A 230 18.55 -29.47 33.54
C ASN A 230 17.68 -29.93 32.35
N GLN A 231 17.19 -28.96 31.55
CA GLN A 231 16.34 -29.22 30.41
C GLN A 231 17.07 -28.96 29.10
N HIS A 232 16.81 -29.81 28.11
CA HIS A 232 17.27 -29.60 26.73
C HIS A 232 16.15 -29.89 25.74
N THR A 233 16.28 -29.34 24.55
CA THR A 233 15.31 -29.48 23.47
C THR A 233 15.90 -30.21 22.28
N GLU A 234 15.14 -31.14 21.72
CA GLU A 234 15.39 -31.73 20.40
C GLU A 234 14.33 -31.26 19.41
N PHE A 235 14.71 -31.13 18.14
CA PHE A 235 13.83 -30.63 17.10
C PHE A 235 13.83 -31.58 15.91
N ASP A 236 12.65 -32.01 15.48
CA ASP A 236 12.45 -32.75 14.25
C ASP A 236 11.67 -31.87 13.26
N LEU A 237 12.18 -31.75 12.03
CA LEU A 237 11.54 -31.00 10.95
C LEU A 237 10.93 -31.96 9.92
N ARG A 238 9.69 -31.69 9.51
CA ARG A 238 8.98 -32.44 8.47
C ARG A 238 8.35 -31.47 7.47
N LEU A 239 8.38 -31.85 6.20
CA LEU A 239 7.58 -31.22 5.16
C LEU A 239 6.22 -31.92 5.10
N ILE A 240 5.14 -31.18 5.32
CA ILE A 240 3.78 -31.73 5.37
C ILE A 240 3.12 -31.61 4.01
N ASN A 241 3.15 -30.42 3.42
CA ASN A 241 2.49 -30.16 2.15
C ASN A 241 3.20 -29.03 1.38
N VAL A 242 3.08 -29.05 0.06
CA VAL A 242 3.49 -27.97 -0.84
C VAL A 242 2.34 -27.73 -1.80
N ASN A 243 1.70 -26.57 -1.69
CA ASN A 243 0.68 -26.13 -2.62
C ASN A 243 1.34 -25.18 -3.64
N ASP A 244 1.42 -25.63 -4.89
CA ASP A 244 2.00 -24.88 -6.01
C ASP A 244 0.88 -24.36 -6.90
N SER A 245 0.72 -23.04 -6.95
CA SER A 245 -0.27 -22.36 -7.80
C SER A 245 -0.05 -22.66 -9.29
N HIS A 246 1.18 -22.98 -9.68
CA HIS A 246 1.55 -23.30 -11.07
C HIS A 246 1.51 -24.81 -11.39
N LYS A 247 1.09 -25.67 -10.44
CA LYS A 247 0.82 -27.11 -10.59
C LYS A 247 1.78 -27.85 -11.53
N ASN A 248 3.11 -27.72 -11.39
CA ASN A 248 4.14 -28.67 -11.90
C ASN A 248 5.61 -28.18 -11.79
N LEU A 249 5.95 -27.15 -10.98
CA LEU A 249 7.31 -26.58 -10.96
C LEU A 249 8.11 -26.80 -9.67
N SER A 250 7.49 -27.11 -8.52
CA SER A 250 8.24 -27.35 -7.27
C SER A 250 8.72 -28.78 -7.08
N GLN A 251 10.03 -29.00 -7.14
CA GLN A 251 10.72 -30.09 -6.44
C GLN A 251 11.15 -29.65 -5.03
N ILE A 252 10.25 -29.07 -4.24
CA ILE A 252 10.57 -28.72 -2.85
C ILE A 252 10.58 -30.00 -2.03
N THR A 253 11.72 -30.29 -1.41
CA THR A 253 11.85 -31.36 -0.42
C THR A 253 12.17 -30.77 0.95
N VAL A 254 12.13 -31.60 1.99
CA VAL A 254 12.53 -31.17 3.33
C VAL A 254 13.98 -30.67 3.36
N ASP A 255 14.85 -31.11 2.43
CA ASP A 255 16.26 -30.69 2.31
C ASP A 255 16.42 -29.23 1.85
N ASN A 256 15.35 -28.59 1.38
CA ASN A 256 15.35 -27.15 1.16
C ASN A 256 15.44 -26.37 2.47
N PHE A 257 15.12 -27.02 3.60
CA PHE A 257 15.05 -26.44 4.91
C PHE A 257 15.99 -27.14 5.88
N GLN A 258 16.39 -26.42 6.92
CA GLN A 258 17.15 -27.01 8.02
C GLN A 258 16.78 -26.32 9.32
N ILE A 259 16.57 -27.12 10.36
CA ILE A 259 16.52 -26.61 11.73
C ILE A 259 17.90 -26.72 12.37
N LYS A 260 18.43 -25.60 12.87
CA LYS A 260 19.68 -25.56 13.64
C LYS A 260 19.38 -25.12 15.07
N SER A 261 19.73 -25.96 16.03
CA SER A 261 19.77 -25.59 17.45
C SER A 261 21.12 -24.96 17.78
N PHE A 262 21.10 -23.84 18.52
CA PHE A 262 22.32 -23.15 18.96
C PHE A 262 22.52 -23.21 20.48
N SER A 263 21.42 -23.42 21.21
CA SER A 263 21.40 -23.53 22.67
C SER A 263 20.23 -24.45 23.04
N PRO A 264 20.17 -24.99 24.27
CA PRO A 264 18.99 -25.74 24.72
C PRO A 264 17.68 -24.93 24.63
N HIS A 265 17.77 -23.61 24.44
CA HIS A 265 16.64 -22.67 24.44
C HIS A 265 16.27 -22.12 23.07
N ASN A 266 17.10 -22.29 22.03
CA ASN A 266 16.89 -21.60 20.75
C ASN A 266 17.19 -22.49 19.55
N ALA A 267 16.29 -22.42 18.56
CA ALA A 267 16.49 -22.99 17.25
C ALA A 267 16.05 -22.03 16.15
N TYR A 268 16.65 -22.21 14.96
CA TYR A 268 16.37 -21.43 13.78
C TYR A 268 15.96 -22.35 12.65
N LEU A 269 14.85 -22.05 11.98
CA LEU A 269 14.50 -22.61 10.69
C LEU A 269 15.20 -21.78 9.62
N MET A 270 15.97 -22.46 8.78
CA MET A 270 16.72 -21.86 7.70
C MET A 270 16.27 -22.39 6.36
N VAL A 271 16.34 -21.55 5.34
CA VAL A 271 16.24 -21.93 3.94
C VAL A 271 17.65 -22.14 3.39
N LEU A 272 17.89 -23.31 2.81
CA LEU A 272 19.18 -23.70 2.23
C LEU A 272 19.21 -23.63 0.71
N LYS A 273 18.08 -23.94 0.06
CA LYS A 273 17.96 -24.05 -1.40
C LYS A 273 16.98 -23.02 -1.94
N GLU A 274 17.01 -22.83 -3.25
CA GLU A 274 16.09 -21.91 -3.94
C GLU A 274 14.64 -22.37 -3.81
N LEU A 275 13.74 -21.40 -3.69
CA LEU A 275 12.30 -21.59 -3.60
C LEU A 275 11.67 -20.82 -4.76
N SER A 276 10.70 -21.43 -5.42
CA SER A 276 10.00 -20.74 -6.52
C SER A 276 8.93 -19.81 -5.94
N PRO A 277 8.61 -18.71 -6.63
CA PRO A 277 7.58 -17.79 -6.17
C PRO A 277 6.18 -18.42 -6.25
N LEU A 278 5.23 -17.83 -5.51
CA LEU A 278 3.80 -18.19 -5.50
C LEU A 278 3.52 -19.62 -5.01
N GLN A 279 4.28 -20.03 -4.00
CA GLN A 279 4.19 -21.34 -3.36
C GLN A 279 3.82 -21.20 -1.89
N GLU A 280 2.99 -22.12 -1.41
CA GLU A 280 2.64 -22.25 -0.01
C GLU A 280 3.17 -23.58 0.52
N ILE A 281 3.97 -23.53 1.57
CA ILE A 281 4.70 -24.68 2.11
C ILE A 281 4.28 -24.85 3.56
N GLU A 282 3.75 -26.03 3.90
CA GLU A 282 3.43 -26.40 5.26
C GLU A 282 4.57 -27.25 5.86
N LEU A 283 5.21 -26.72 6.89
CA LEU A 283 6.24 -27.40 7.66
C LEU A 283 5.71 -27.76 9.05
N GLU A 284 6.15 -28.89 9.58
CA GLU A 284 5.92 -29.27 10.96
C GLU A 284 7.25 -29.37 11.69
N ILE A 285 7.35 -28.65 12.80
CA ILE A 285 8.49 -28.70 13.71
C ILE A 285 8.02 -29.31 15.02
N GLN A 286 8.50 -30.50 15.31
CA GLN A 286 8.26 -31.16 16.59
C GLN A 286 9.38 -30.80 17.56
N MET A 287 9.06 -30.00 18.59
CA MET A 287 9.96 -29.68 19.68
C MET A 287 9.72 -30.63 20.85
N LYS A 288 10.73 -31.43 21.18
CA LYS A 288 10.72 -32.35 22.32
C LYS A 288 11.53 -31.75 23.46
N ILE A 289 10.91 -31.60 24.63
CA ILE A 289 11.59 -31.08 25.83
C ILE A 289 11.92 -32.25 26.74
N PHE A 290 13.20 -32.39 27.08
CA PHE A 290 13.71 -33.41 27.99
C PHE A 290 14.13 -32.77 29.31
N THR A 291 13.85 -33.43 30.43
CA THR A 291 14.35 -33.08 31.76
C THR A 291 15.11 -34.27 32.31
N ASN A 292 16.39 -34.13 32.64
CA ASN A 292 17.25 -35.24 33.09
C ASN A 292 17.19 -36.47 32.14
N LYS A 293 17.21 -36.25 30.82
CA LYS A 293 17.09 -37.27 29.75
C LYS A 293 15.72 -37.96 29.62
N ILE A 294 14.71 -37.52 30.38
CA ILE A 294 13.34 -38.03 30.27
C ILE A 294 12.51 -37.03 29.47
N LEU A 295 11.82 -37.51 28.43
CA LEU A 295 10.89 -36.70 27.64
C LEU A 295 9.77 -36.19 28.54
N ASN A 296 9.60 -34.87 28.62
CA ASN A 296 8.64 -34.21 29.49
C ASN A 296 7.44 -33.64 28.74
N SER A 297 7.65 -33.05 27.56
CA SER A 297 6.57 -32.46 26.76
C SER A 297 6.92 -32.39 25.28
N ILE A 298 5.90 -32.39 24.43
CA ILE A 298 6.02 -32.21 22.99
C ILE A 298 5.24 -30.96 22.58
N THR A 299 5.84 -30.11 21.76
CA THR A 299 5.14 -29.03 21.06
C THR A 299 5.24 -29.28 19.57
N ILE A 300 4.10 -29.27 18.89
CA ILE A 300 4.00 -29.42 17.45
C ILE A 300 3.74 -28.02 16.89
N MET A 301 4.70 -27.49 16.15
CA MET A 301 4.58 -26.19 15.49
C MET A 301 4.32 -26.41 14.01
N LYS A 302 3.17 -25.95 13.52
CA LYS A 302 2.84 -25.88 12.10
C LYS A 302 3.27 -24.51 11.58
N VAL A 303 4.29 -24.49 10.72
CA VAL A 303 4.82 -23.28 10.11
C VAL A 303 4.39 -23.24 8.65
N LEU A 304 3.50 -22.31 8.33
CA LEU A 304 3.04 -22.05 6.97
C LEU A 304 3.92 -20.95 6.36
N VAL A 305 4.62 -21.31 5.30
CA VAL A 305 5.57 -20.45 4.60
C VAL A 305 4.99 -20.08 3.25
N TYR A 306 4.70 -18.80 3.04
CA TYR A 306 4.29 -18.29 1.74
C TYR A 306 5.46 -17.60 1.03
N ILE A 307 5.78 -18.08 -0.17
CA ILE A 307 6.83 -17.52 -1.01
C ILE A 307 6.24 -16.50 -1.97
N ASN A 308 6.53 -15.24 -1.75
CA ASN A 308 6.03 -14.18 -2.62
C ASN A 308 6.93 -13.98 -3.86
N GLN A 309 6.38 -13.37 -4.91
CA GLN A 309 7.11 -13.05 -6.14
C GLN A 309 7.91 -11.73 -6.08
N TYR A 310 7.63 -10.89 -5.08
CA TYR A 310 8.14 -9.52 -4.99
C TYR A 310 9.17 -9.39 -3.86
N ASN A 311 10.31 -8.76 -4.14
CA ASN A 311 11.09 -8.19 -3.04
C ASN A 311 10.26 -7.05 -2.46
N PHE A 312 9.61 -7.28 -1.31
CA PHE A 312 9.19 -6.18 -0.46
C PHE A 312 10.49 -5.52 0.01
N TYR A 313 10.93 -4.50 -0.72
CA TYR A 313 11.90 -3.56 -0.19
C TYR A 313 11.19 -2.84 0.96
N PRO A 314 11.73 -2.90 2.19
CA PRO A 314 11.16 -2.20 3.34
C PRO A 314 11.15 -0.68 3.14
#